data_AF-A0A059LHM4-F1
#
_entry.id   AF-A0A059LHM4-F1
#
_cell.length_a   1.000
_cell.length_b   1.000
_cell.length_c   1.000
_cell.angle_alpha   90.00
_cell.angle_beta   90.00
_cell.angle_gamma   90.00
#
_symmetry.space_group_name_H-M   'P 1'
#
loop_
_entity.id
_entity.type
_entity.pdbx_description
1 polymer ?
#
loop_
_entity_poly.entity_id
_entity_poly.type
_entity_poly.pdbx_seq_one_letter_code
_entity_poly.pdbx_strand_id
1 'polypeptide(L)'
;LYVYNKVDVCSMEEVDEIARRPHSIPISCYQKLNLDGLLERIWDMMGLVRVYTKKVGGRPDFDEPIVMSEDRGGSTVEDFCNQLHQTLAQQLKYALVWGLSTKHMPQRCGLSHALQDEDVVQLVKSKETEEGRGRFKQTGAEYVKIADRQKKKPLKT
;
A
#
# COMPACT_ATOMS: atom_id res chain seq x y z
N LEU A 1 -9.92 14.50 20.04
CA LEU A 1 -9.52 15.87 19.66
C LEU A 1 -10.57 16.84 20.20
N TYR A 2 -10.18 17.79 21.04
CA TYR A 2 -11.06 18.83 21.58
C TYR A 2 -10.85 20.11 20.79
N VAL A 3 -11.93 20.64 20.20
CA VAL A 3 -11.89 21.82 19.34
C VAL A 3 -12.51 23.01 20.09
N TYR A 4 -11.70 24.01 20.39
CA TYR A 4 -12.12 25.22 21.11
C TYR A 4 -12.38 26.33 20.11
N ASN A 5 -13.65 26.61 19.84
CA ASN A 5 -14.06 27.65 18.90
C ASN A 5 -14.19 29.02 19.58
N LYS A 6 -14.21 30.10 18.78
CA LYS A 6 -14.36 31.51 19.18
C LYS A 6 -13.15 32.13 19.86
N VAL A 7 -11.94 31.74 19.45
CA VAL A 7 -10.69 32.30 20.00
C VAL A 7 -10.49 33.78 19.68
N ASP A 8 -11.29 34.33 18.78
CA ASP A 8 -11.35 35.77 18.46
C ASP A 8 -11.87 36.64 19.63
N VAL A 9 -12.52 36.03 20.62
CA VAL A 9 -13.01 36.73 21.83
C VAL A 9 -12.04 36.57 23.00
N CYS A 10 -11.10 35.62 22.92
CA CYS A 10 -10.14 35.31 23.97
C CYS A 10 -8.87 36.17 23.87
N SER A 11 -8.17 36.30 24.99
CA SER A 11 -6.84 36.93 25.00
C SER A 11 -5.78 35.96 24.43
N MET A 12 -4.65 36.48 23.98
CA MET A 12 -3.56 35.64 23.45
C MET A 12 -3.03 34.65 24.49
N GLU A 13 -3.03 35.03 25.77
CA GLU A 13 -2.60 34.20 26.90
C GLU A 13 -3.52 32.99 27.11
N GLU A 14 -4.84 33.20 27.03
CA GLU A 14 -5.84 32.13 27.13
C GLU A 14 -5.73 31.16 25.95
N VAL A 15 -5.53 31.68 24.73
CA VAL A 15 -5.35 30.86 23.52
C VAL A 15 -4.11 29.99 23.64
N ASP A 16 -3.01 30.54 24.13
CA ASP A 16 -1.74 29.83 24.35
C ASP A 16 -1.86 28.76 25.44
N GLU A 17 -2.59 29.03 26.53
CA GLU A 17 -2.92 28.01 27.53
C GLU A 17 -3.74 26.85 26.93
N ILE A 18 -4.77 27.17 26.13
CA ILE A 18 -5.59 26.17 25.45
C ILE A 18 -4.75 25.34 24.46
N ALA A 19 -3.83 25.97 23.72
CA ALA A 19 -2.97 25.30 22.75
C ALA A 19 -2.00 24.30 23.39
N ARG A 20 -1.57 24.54 24.64
CA ARG A 20 -0.67 23.62 25.37
C ARG A 20 -1.35 22.38 25.95
N ARG A 21 -2.68 22.38 26.07
CA ARG A 21 -3.41 21.23 26.62
C ARG A 21 -3.28 20.01 25.69
N PRO A 22 -3.33 18.79 26.24
CA PRO A 22 -3.27 17.58 25.41
C PRO A 22 -4.52 17.46 24.53
N HIS A 23 -4.31 17.12 23.26
CA HIS A 23 -5.37 16.90 22.27
C HIS A 23 -6.35 18.08 22.11
N SER A 24 -5.93 19.32 22.34
CA SER A 24 -6.73 20.53 22.12
C SER A 24 -6.26 21.28 20.88
N ILE A 25 -7.20 21.92 20.19
CA ILE A 25 -6.91 22.90 19.14
C ILE A 25 -7.83 24.12 19.31
N PRO A 26 -7.25 25.33 19.49
CA PRO A 26 -8.00 26.59 19.43
C PRO A 26 -8.25 27.01 17.98
N ILE A 27 -9.49 27.30 17.61
CA ILE A 27 -9.89 27.80 16.27
C ILE A 27 -10.82 29.01 16.35
N SER A 28 -10.87 29.80 15.29
CA SER A 28 -11.99 30.74 15.05
C SER A 28 -12.60 30.45 13.69
N CYS A 29 -13.83 29.92 13.68
CA CYS A 29 -14.54 29.68 12.41
C CYS A 29 -14.91 30.99 11.70
N TYR A 30 -15.18 32.06 12.44
CA TYR A 30 -15.58 33.35 11.88
C TYR A 30 -14.41 34.03 11.17
N GLN A 31 -13.26 34.11 11.84
CA GLN A 31 -12.04 34.70 11.28
C GLN A 31 -11.22 33.71 10.43
N LYS A 32 -11.66 32.44 10.33
CA LYS A 32 -10.95 31.33 9.68
C LYS A 32 -9.53 31.13 10.21
N LEU A 33 -9.34 31.31 11.52
CA LEU A 33 -8.06 31.11 12.18
C LEU A 33 -7.87 29.64 12.56
N ASN A 34 -6.68 29.12 12.28
CA ASN A 34 -6.20 27.78 12.67
C ASN A 34 -7.07 26.60 12.17
N LEU A 35 -7.76 26.77 11.04
CA LEU A 35 -8.49 25.68 10.39
C LEU A 35 -7.54 24.68 9.74
N ASP A 36 -6.41 25.14 9.20
CA ASP A 36 -5.40 24.27 8.59
C ASP A 36 -4.75 23.36 9.64
N GLY A 37 -4.38 23.92 10.80
CA GLY A 37 -3.83 23.14 11.92
C GLY A 37 -4.84 22.14 12.49
N LEU A 38 -6.14 22.47 12.46
CA LEU A 38 -7.20 21.50 12.79
C LEU A 38 -7.20 20.32 11.81
N LEU A 39 -7.10 20.59 10.51
CA LEU A 39 -7.10 19.56 9.48
C LEU A 39 -5.87 18.66 9.57
N GLU A 40 -4.69 19.24 9.75
CA GLU A 40 -3.42 18.52 9.96
C GLU A 40 -3.50 17.60 11.19
N ARG A 41 -4.03 18.12 12.31
CA ARG A 41 -4.17 17.30 13.52
C ARG A 41 -5.18 16.17 13.39
N ILE A 42 -6.27 16.40 12.65
CA ILE A 42 -7.22 15.33 12.34
C ILE A 42 -6.50 14.25 11.52
N TRP A 43 -5.75 14.64 10.49
CA TRP A 43 -4.98 13.70 9.67
C TRP A 43 -4.01 12.87 10.50
N ASP A 44 -3.20 13.51 11.34
CA ASP A 44 -2.24 12.83 12.22
C ASP A 44 -2.93 11.85 13.18
N MET A 45 -4.06 12.27 13.78
CA MET A 45 -4.80 11.45 14.73
C MET A 45 -5.53 10.28 14.07
N MET A 46 -5.84 10.37 12.78
CA MET A 46 -6.46 9.25 12.06
C MET A 46 -5.47 8.12 11.75
N GLY A 47 -4.15 8.37 11.83
CA GLY A 47 -3.13 7.34 11.62
C GLY A 47 -3.24 6.67 10.25
N LEU A 48 -3.63 7.43 9.22
CA LEU A 48 -3.83 6.89 7.88
C LEU A 48 -2.50 6.62 7.20
N VAL A 49 -2.46 5.55 6.42
CA VAL A 49 -1.32 5.13 5.62
C VAL A 49 -1.74 5.12 4.16
N ARG A 50 -1.19 6.00 3.34
CA ARG A 50 -1.43 6.06 1.90
C ARG A 50 -0.40 5.23 1.18
N VAL A 51 -0.84 4.23 0.43
CA VAL A 51 0.03 3.36 -0.36
C VAL A 51 -0.28 3.56 -1.83
N TYR A 52 0.75 3.85 -2.62
CA TYR A 52 0.64 4.11 -4.04
C TYR A 52 0.87 2.83 -4.85
N THR A 53 0.05 2.60 -5.87
CA THR A 53 0.19 1.42 -6.73
C THR A 53 1.14 1.71 -7.89
N LYS A 54 1.94 0.71 -8.27
CA LYS A 54 2.80 0.80 -9.45
C LYS A 54 2.63 -0.43 -10.34
N LYS A 55 2.38 -0.20 -11.62
CA LYS A 55 2.32 -1.27 -12.65
C LYS A 55 3.74 -1.68 -13.07
N VAL A 56 3.89 -2.95 -13.47
CA VAL A 56 5.14 -3.48 -14.04
C VAL A 56 5.47 -2.70 -15.32
N GLY A 57 6.66 -2.11 -15.38
CA GLY A 57 7.10 -1.28 -16.52
C GLY A 57 6.45 0.11 -16.60
N GLY A 58 5.50 0.44 -15.71
CA GLY A 58 4.87 1.75 -15.62
C GLY A 58 5.48 2.63 -14.52
N ARG A 59 5.13 3.92 -14.57
CA ARG A 59 5.36 4.86 -13.46
C ARG A 59 4.37 4.57 -12.32
N PRO A 60 4.72 4.90 -11.06
CA PRO A 60 3.76 4.91 -9.96
C PRO A 60 2.60 5.85 -10.27
N ASP A 61 1.42 5.47 -9.80
CA ASP A 61 0.24 6.33 -9.81
C ASP A 61 0.14 7.05 -8.45
N PHE A 62 0.13 8.38 -8.48
CA PHE A 62 0.04 9.24 -7.29
C PHE A 62 -1.32 9.92 -7.14
N ASP A 63 -2.22 9.76 -8.11
CA ASP A 63 -3.53 10.41 -8.09
C ASP A 63 -4.52 9.61 -7.24
N GLU A 64 -4.43 8.28 -7.27
CA GLU A 64 -5.33 7.36 -6.55
C GLU A 64 -4.57 6.47 -5.54
N PRO A 65 -4.24 6.97 -4.33
CA PRO A 65 -3.68 6.13 -3.27
C PRO A 65 -4.71 5.19 -2.65
N ILE A 66 -4.25 4.02 -2.24
CA ILE A 66 -5.00 3.12 -1.37
C ILE A 66 -4.76 3.57 0.08
N VAL A 67 -5.83 3.99 0.75
CA VAL A 67 -5.76 4.52 2.12
C VAL A 67 -6.08 3.40 3.11
N MET A 68 -5.09 3.05 3.92
CA MET A 68 -5.15 2.02 4.94
C MET A 68 -5.13 2.64 6.34
N SER A 69 -5.62 1.91 7.34
CA SER A 69 -5.55 2.32 8.75
C SER A 69 -5.50 1.08 9.63
N GLU A 70 -4.87 1.17 10.79
CA GLU A 70 -4.78 0.04 11.73
C GLU A 70 -6.16 -0.53 12.09
N ASP A 71 -7.14 0.35 12.34
CA ASP A 71 -8.52 -0.02 12.67
C ASP A 71 -9.28 -0.73 11.53
N ARG A 72 -8.86 -0.57 10.27
CA ARG A 72 -9.57 -1.09 9.07
C ARG A 72 -8.90 -2.34 8.49
N GLY A 73 -8.30 -3.13 9.39
CA GLY A 73 -7.63 -4.36 9.02
C GLY A 73 -6.17 -4.15 8.69
N GLY A 74 -5.46 -3.29 9.43
CA GLY A 74 -3.99 -3.25 9.40
C GLY A 74 -3.36 -2.49 8.24
N SER A 75 -2.03 -2.52 8.22
CA SER A 75 -1.16 -1.83 7.26
C SER A 75 -0.17 -2.79 6.58
N THR A 76 -0.48 -4.10 6.52
CA THR A 76 0.44 -5.06 5.88
C THR A 76 0.22 -5.17 4.38
N VAL A 77 1.18 -5.77 3.67
CA VAL A 77 1.05 -6.09 2.23
C VAL A 77 -0.14 -7.02 1.95
N GLU A 78 -0.47 -7.92 2.89
CA GLU A 78 -1.67 -8.76 2.80
C GLU A 78 -2.94 -7.93 2.79
N ASP A 79 -3.05 -7.01 3.76
CA ASP A 79 -4.21 -6.13 3.91
C ASP A 79 -4.37 -5.22 2.69
N PHE A 80 -3.25 -4.73 2.16
CA PHE A 80 -3.20 -3.96 0.92
C PHE A 80 -3.74 -4.76 -0.27
N CYS A 81 -3.36 -6.04 -0.39
CA CYS A 81 -3.87 -6.92 -1.43
C CYS A 81 -5.38 -7.15 -1.27
N ASN A 82 -5.85 -7.36 -0.03
CA ASN A 82 -7.25 -7.59 0.27
C ASN A 82 -8.14 -6.38 -0.04
N GLN A 83 -7.65 -5.16 0.19
CA GLN A 83 -8.34 -3.92 -0.19
C GLN A 83 -8.43 -3.75 -1.71
N LEU A 84 -7.40 -4.15 -2.46
CA LEU A 84 -7.43 -4.08 -3.91
C LEU A 84 -8.35 -5.14 -4.52
N HIS A 85 -8.20 -6.40 -4.11
CA HIS A 85 -9.07 -7.51 -4.50
C HIS A 85 -8.77 -8.76 -3.65
N GLN A 86 -9.80 -9.42 -3.11
CA GLN A 86 -9.69 -10.54 -2.16
C GLN A 86 -8.83 -11.73 -2.66
N THR A 87 -8.76 -11.98 -3.97
CA THR A 87 -7.96 -13.10 -4.52
C THR A 87 -6.48 -12.75 -4.75
N LEU A 88 -6.09 -11.48 -4.65
CA LEU A 88 -4.72 -11.06 -4.96
C LEU A 88 -3.70 -11.58 -3.94
N ALA A 89 -4.08 -11.66 -2.67
CA ALA A 89 -3.20 -12.16 -1.62
C ALA A 89 -2.74 -13.61 -1.91
N GLN A 90 -3.66 -14.46 -2.41
CA GLN A 90 -3.38 -15.86 -2.76
C GLN A 90 -2.48 -16.00 -4.00
N GLN A 91 -2.62 -15.09 -4.96
CA GLN A 91 -1.84 -15.09 -6.20
C GLN A 91 -0.52 -14.33 -6.07
N LEU A 92 -0.16 -13.79 -4.91
CA LEU A 92 1.04 -12.98 -4.75
C LEU A 92 2.29 -13.89 -4.71
N LYS A 93 3.27 -13.62 -5.59
CA LYS A 93 4.60 -14.23 -5.48
C LYS A 93 5.51 -13.44 -4.55
N TYR A 94 5.53 -12.12 -4.74
CA TYR A 94 6.22 -11.15 -3.89
C TYR A 94 5.72 -9.74 -4.24
N ALA A 95 5.88 -8.80 -3.30
CA ALA A 95 5.72 -7.39 -3.56
C ALA A 95 7.09 -6.72 -3.69
N LEU A 96 7.20 -5.74 -4.58
CA LEU A 96 8.32 -4.79 -4.59
C LEU A 96 7.82 -3.51 -3.93
N VAL A 97 8.52 -3.08 -2.90
CA VAL A 97 8.17 -1.88 -2.14
C VAL A 97 9.30 -0.85 -2.26
N TRP A 98 8.91 0.40 -2.48
CA TRP A 98 9.78 1.57 -2.40
C TRP A 98 9.22 2.50 -1.34
N GLY A 99 10.04 2.87 -0.37
CA GLY A 99 9.65 3.82 0.65
C GLY A 99 10.35 3.55 1.98
N LEU A 100 9.92 4.25 3.03
CA LEU A 100 10.57 4.26 4.33
C LEU A 100 10.40 2.94 5.09
N SER A 101 9.38 2.13 4.74
CA SER A 101 9.19 0.81 5.35
C SER A 101 10.30 -0.19 5.00
N THR A 102 11.08 0.08 3.96
CA THR A 102 12.12 -0.82 3.45
C THR A 102 13.51 -0.25 3.62
N LYS A 103 14.49 -1.13 3.89
CA LYS A 103 15.90 -0.70 4.04
C LYS A 103 16.58 -0.44 2.70
N HIS A 104 16.12 -1.13 1.65
CA HIS A 104 16.67 -1.02 0.30
C HIS A 104 15.55 -0.70 -0.70
N MET A 105 15.85 0.11 -1.71
CA MET A 105 14.86 0.53 -2.70
C MET A 105 15.24 0.00 -4.09
N PRO A 106 14.40 -0.83 -4.75
CA PRO A 106 13.27 -1.60 -4.18
C PRO A 106 13.73 -2.81 -3.35
N GLN A 107 12.93 -3.15 -2.34
CA GLN A 107 13.07 -4.40 -1.58
C GLN A 107 11.94 -5.37 -1.94
N ARG A 108 12.27 -6.66 -1.99
CA ARG A 108 11.28 -7.73 -2.13
C ARG A 108 10.70 -8.06 -0.75
N CYS A 109 9.38 -7.91 -0.63
CA CYS A 109 8.65 -8.13 0.60
C CYS A 109 7.60 -9.23 0.42
N GLY A 110 7.29 -9.92 1.51
CA GLY A 110 6.19 -10.88 1.62
C GLY A 110 4.90 -10.23 2.11
N LEU A 111 3.88 -11.05 2.34
CA LEU A 111 2.56 -10.63 2.81
C LEU A 111 2.58 -9.97 4.20
N SER A 112 3.46 -10.43 5.09
CA SER A 112 3.57 -9.94 6.47
C SER A 112 4.34 -8.62 6.63
N HIS A 113 4.81 -8.01 5.54
CA HIS A 113 5.55 -6.76 5.61
C HIS A 113 4.61 -5.59 5.92
N ALA A 114 4.95 -4.81 6.94
CA ALA A 114 4.20 -3.61 7.32
C ALA A 114 4.58 -2.44 6.41
N LEU A 115 3.58 -1.81 5.81
CA LEU A 115 3.72 -0.63 4.95
C LEU A 115 3.64 0.65 5.77
N GLN A 116 4.29 1.69 5.27
CA GLN A 116 4.29 3.03 5.85
C GLN A 116 3.67 4.06 4.91
N ASP A 117 3.33 5.24 5.43
CA ASP A 117 2.71 6.30 4.63
C ASP A 117 3.63 6.68 3.47
N GLU A 118 3.02 6.88 2.31
CA GLU A 118 3.65 7.19 1.03
C GLU A 118 4.51 6.08 0.40
N ASP A 119 4.41 4.84 0.90
CA ASP A 119 5.04 3.70 0.24
C ASP A 119 4.47 3.46 -1.16
N VAL A 120 5.33 3.09 -2.11
CA VAL A 120 4.94 2.63 -3.44
C VAL A 120 5.06 1.12 -3.51
N VAL A 121 4.02 0.44 -3.97
CA VAL A 121 3.95 -1.02 -4.03
C VAL A 121 3.67 -1.50 -5.46
N GLN A 122 4.48 -2.46 -5.92
CA GLN A 122 4.26 -3.21 -7.15
C GLN A 122 4.06 -4.68 -6.81
N LEU A 123 2.86 -5.19 -7.07
CA LEU A 123 2.51 -6.60 -6.86
C LEU A 123 3.00 -7.45 -8.04
N VAL A 124 3.72 -8.53 -7.73
CA VAL A 124 4.12 -9.53 -8.73
C VAL A 124 3.37 -10.83 -8.46
N LYS A 125 2.52 -11.21 -9.41
CA LYS A 125 1.72 -12.44 -9.32
C LYS A 125 2.57 -13.69 -9.54
N SER A 126 2.22 -14.76 -8.84
CA SER A 126 2.72 -16.10 -9.15
C SER A 126 2.18 -16.48 -10.54
N LYS A 127 3.05 -17.04 -11.37
CA LYS A 127 2.59 -17.73 -12.57
C LYS A 127 2.05 -19.07 -12.10
N GLU A 128 0.81 -19.10 -11.63
CA GLU A 128 0.07 -20.34 -11.75
C GLU A 128 -0.06 -20.58 -13.25
N THR A 129 0.71 -21.56 -13.71
CA THR A 129 0.45 -22.14 -15.02
C THR A 129 -0.89 -22.79 -14.82
N GLU A 130 -1.99 -22.16 -15.27
CA GLU A 130 -3.19 -22.93 -15.56
C GLU A 130 -2.70 -24.10 -16.38
N GLU A 131 -2.82 -25.29 -15.80
CA GLU A 131 -2.49 -26.52 -16.48
C GLU A 131 -3.27 -26.52 -17.80
N GLY A 132 -2.56 -26.23 -18.88
CA GLY A 132 -3.19 -25.80 -20.11
C GLY A 132 -4.32 -26.73 -20.53
N ARG A 133 -5.49 -26.17 -20.85
CA ARG A 133 -6.41 -26.83 -21.77
C ARG A 133 -5.78 -26.81 -23.16
N GLY A 134 -5.02 -27.85 -23.48
CA GLY A 134 -4.41 -28.00 -24.79
C GLY A 134 -3.42 -29.16 -24.90
N ARG A 135 -3.40 -29.78 -26.07
CA ARG A 135 -2.61 -30.98 -26.47
C ARG A 135 -1.08 -30.85 -26.41
N PHE A 136 -0.55 -29.75 -25.85
CA PHE A 136 0.87 -29.38 -25.88
C PHE A 136 1.47 -29.19 -24.48
N LYS A 137 1.11 -30.03 -23.52
CA LYS A 137 1.77 -30.08 -22.21
C LYS A 137 2.99 -31.01 -22.30
N GLN A 138 4.20 -30.46 -22.22
CA GLN A 138 5.41 -31.21 -21.85
C GLN A 138 6.06 -30.50 -20.67
N THR A 139 5.95 -31.12 -19.49
CA THR A 139 6.72 -30.76 -18.30
C THR A 139 7.65 -31.93 -18.01
N GLY A 140 8.94 -31.72 -18.27
CA GLY A 140 10.01 -32.49 -17.63
C GLY A 140 10.57 -31.65 -16.48
N ALA A 141 10.77 -32.25 -15.31
CA ALA A 141 11.30 -31.58 -14.13
C ALA A 141 12.81 -31.27 -14.21
N GLU A 142 13.47 -31.55 -15.34
CA GLU A 142 14.90 -31.31 -15.55
C GLU A 142 15.18 -30.49 -16.81
N TYR A 143 16.19 -29.62 -16.72
CA TYR A 143 16.74 -28.90 -17.86
C TYR A 143 17.48 -29.87 -18.79
N VAL A 144 16.80 -30.38 -19.82
CA VAL A 144 17.42 -31.20 -20.87
C VAL A 144 18.16 -30.30 -21.87
N LYS A 145 19.49 -30.47 -22.02
CA LYS A 145 20.29 -29.74 -23.02
C LYS A 145 19.77 -30.08 -24.42
N ILE A 146 19.89 -29.13 -25.36
CA ILE A 146 19.35 -29.29 -26.73
C ILE A 146 19.91 -30.53 -27.43
N ALA A 147 21.15 -30.93 -27.11
CA ALA A 147 21.81 -32.12 -27.64
C ALA A 147 21.15 -33.45 -27.23
N ASP A 148 20.47 -33.50 -26.07
CA ASP A 148 19.92 -34.73 -25.50
C ASP A 148 18.46 -35.00 -25.94
N ARG A 149 17.89 -34.13 -26.78
CA ARG A 149 16.52 -34.26 -27.27
C ARG A 149 16.43 -35.32 -28.37
N GLN A 150 15.95 -36.51 -28.03
CA GLN A 150 15.60 -37.52 -29.02
C GLN A 150 14.34 -37.14 -29.81
N LYS A 151 14.43 -37.11 -31.14
CA LYS A 151 13.28 -36.85 -32.03
C LYS A 151 12.29 -38.02 -31.96
N LYS A 152 11.03 -37.74 -31.59
CA LYS A 152 9.96 -38.76 -31.62
C LYS A 152 9.63 -39.15 -33.05
N LYS A 153 9.37 -40.44 -33.25
CA LYS A 153 8.97 -40.99 -34.55
C LYS A 153 7.64 -40.37 -35.01
N PRO A 154 7.49 -40.08 -36.32
CA PRO A 154 6.26 -39.52 -36.85
C PRO A 154 5.10 -40.50 -36.64
N LEU A 155 3.91 -39.97 -36.32
CA LEU A 155 2.69 -40.77 -36.24
C LEU A 155 2.38 -41.34 -37.62
N LYS A 156 2.06 -42.64 -37.68
CA LYS A 156 1.57 -43.29 -38.89
C LYS A 156 0.17 -42.75 -39.21
N THR A 157 0.00 -42.35 -40.47
CA THR A 157 -1.23 -41.85 -41.08
C THR A 157 -2.36 -42.88 -41.03
#